data_AF-A0A942PP42-F1
#
_entry.id   AF-A0A942PP42-F1
#
_cell.length_a   1.000
_cell.length_b   1.000
_cell.length_c   1.000
_cell.angle_alpha   90.00
_cell.angle_beta   90.00
_cell.angle_gamma   90.00
#
_symmetry.space_group_name_H-M   'P 1'
#
loop_
_entity.id
_entity.type
_entity.pdbx_description
1 polymer ?
#
loop_
_entity_poly.entity_id
_entity_poly.type
_entity_poly.pdbx_seq_one_letter_code
_entity_poly.pdbx_strand_id
1 'polypeptide(L)' 'MDRCLPLSDERLIKAYEKAIQLDLPDEFIAILKAEAEKRRLLNSDSRKN' A
#
# COMPACT_ATOMS: atom_id res chain seq x y z
N MET A 1 -19.12 -11.54 14.86
CA MET A 1 -18.70 -10.21 14.40
C MET A 1 -17.23 -10.30 14.06
N ASP A 2 -16.90 -10.40 12.77
CA ASP A 2 -15.51 -10.45 12.32
C ASP A 2 -14.82 -9.13 12.65
N ARG A 3 -13.80 -9.19 13.51
CA ARG A 3 -13.00 -8.02 13.86
C ARG A 3 -12.02 -7.78 12.72
N CYS A 4 -12.41 -6.94 11.76
CA CYS A 4 -11.49 -6.46 10.74
C CYS A 4 -10.55 -5.42 11.39
N LEU A 5 -9.39 -5.87 11.87
CA LEU A 5 -8.36 -4.97 12.38
C LEU A 5 -7.67 -4.29 11.18
N PRO A 6 -7.53 -2.95 11.19
CA PRO A 6 -6.81 -2.26 10.14
C PRO A 6 -5.36 -2.75 10.10
N LEU A 7 -4.79 -2.85 8.90
CA LEU A 7 -3.36 -3.13 8.74
C LEU A 7 -2.54 -2.02 9.42
N SER A 8 -1.47 -2.42 10.12
CA SER A 8 -0.44 -1.46 10.55
C SER A 8 0.27 -0.89 9.32
N ASP A 9 0.84 0.29 9.45
CA ASP A 9 1.52 0.99 8.36
C ASP A 9 2.65 0.14 7.75
N GLU A 10 3.47 -0.51 8.59
CA GLU A 10 4.51 -1.43 8.13
C GLU A 10 3.94 -2.61 7.31
N ARG A 11 2.82 -3.20 7.75
CA ARG A 11 2.20 -4.32 7.04
C ARG A 11 1.58 -3.89 5.73
N LEU A 12 1.01 -2.68 5.68
CA LEU A 12 0.45 -2.11 4.47
C LEU A 12 1.53 -1.85 3.41
N ILE A 13 2.65 -1.23 3.81
CA ILE A 13 3.80 -0.99 2.91
C ILE A 13 4.35 -2.31 2.37
N LYS A 14 4.63 -3.28 3.26
CA LYS A 14 5.13 -4.60 2.83
C LYS A 14 4.16 -5.34 1.92
N ALA A 15 2.85 -5.24 2.18
CA ALA A 15 1.84 -5.85 1.33
C ALA A 15 1.82 -5.21 -0.06
N TYR A 16 1.92 -3.88 -0.14
CA TYR A 16 1.98 -3.15 -1.41
C TYR A 16 3.22 -3.52 -2.22
N GLU A 17 4.41 -3.47 -1.62
CA GLU A 17 5.67 -3.82 -2.29
C GLU A 17 5.67 -5.27 -2.79
N LYS A 18 5.18 -6.20 -1.95
CA LYS A 18 5.12 -7.62 -2.31
C LYS A 18 4.07 -7.92 -3.37
N ALA A 19 2.96 -7.18 -3.39
CA ALA A 19 1.95 -7.30 -4.43
C ALA A 19 2.50 -6.94 -5.81
N ILE A 20 3.34 -5.89 -5.89
CA ILE A 20 4.06 -5.51 -7.12
C ILE A 20 5.04 -6.62 -7.52
N GLN A 21 5.85 -7.13 -6.58
CA GLN A 21 6.85 -8.17 -6.87
C GLN A 21 6.24 -9.48 -7.39
N LEU A 22 5.03 -9.79 -6.95
CA LEU A 22 4.31 -11.00 -7.33
C LEU A 22 3.42 -10.82 -8.56
N ASP A 23 3.43 -9.63 -9.18
CA ASP A 23 2.57 -9.29 -10.33
C ASP A 23 1.08 -9.60 -10.04
N LEU A 24 0.64 -9.20 -8.85
CA LEU A 24 -0.76 -9.36 -8.45
C LEU A 24 -1.66 -8.42 -9.27
N PRO A 25 -2.98 -8.69 -9.36
CA PRO A 25 -3.88 -7.86 -10.15
C PRO A 25 -3.77 -6.36 -9.83
N ASP A 26 -3.72 -5.53 -10.87
CA ASP A 26 -3.56 -4.08 -10.75
C ASP A 26 -4.60 -3.44 -9.83
N GLU A 27 -5.84 -3.93 -9.83
CA GLU A 27 -6.91 -3.46 -8.94
C GLU A 27 -6.54 -3.66 -7.46
N PHE A 28 -5.95 -4.81 -7.12
CA PHE A 28 -5.51 -5.09 -5.76
C PHE A 28 -4.35 -4.18 -5.35
N ILE A 29 -3.38 -3.99 -6.25
CA ILE A 29 -2.25 -3.09 -6.03
C ILE A 29 -2.74 -1.65 -5.85
N ALA A 30 -3.71 -1.21 -6.66
CA ALA A 30 -4.30 0.13 -6.59
C ALA A 30 -4.99 0.39 -5.25
N ILE A 31 -5.69 -0.61 -4.69
CA ILE A 31 -6.31 -0.51 -3.36
C ILE A 31 -5.24 -0.29 -2.27
N LEU A 32 -4.16 -1.08 -2.28
CA LEU A 32 -3.07 -0.95 -1.31
C LEU A 32 -2.35 0.40 -1.44
N LYS A 33 -2.11 0.83 -2.69
CA LYS A 33 -1.50 2.13 -3.00
C LYS A 33 -2.35 3.28 -2.48
N ALA A 34 -3.64 3.30 -2.77
CA ALA A 34 -4.55 4.37 -2.37
C ALA A 34 -4.59 4.52 -0.84
N GLU A 35 -4.64 3.42 -0.10
CA GLU A 35 -4.60 3.46 1.37
C GLU A 35 -3.24 3.91 1.90
N ALA A 36 -2.13 3.49 1.28
CA ALA A 36 -0.79 3.93 1.67
C ALA A 36 -0.56 5.42 1.38
N GLU A 37 -1.05 5.95 0.25
CA GLU A 37 -1.03 7.37 -0.09
C GLU A 37 -1.88 8.20 0.87
N LYS A 38 -3.09 7.74 1.20
CA LYS A 38 -3.97 8.39 2.18
C LYS A 38 -3.31 8.56 3.55
N ARG A 39 -2.50 7.59 3.96
CA ARG A 39 -1.71 7.62 5.20
C ARG A 39 -0.35 8.31 5.05
N ARG A 40 -0.02 8.81 3.85
CA ARG A 40 1.25 9.48 3.52
C ARG A 40 2.47 8.59 3.79
N LEU A 41 2.31 7.28 3.57
CA LEU A 41 3.36 6.27 3.78
C LEU A 41 4.27 6.10 2.57
N LEU A 42 3.80 6.50 1.39
CA LEU A 42 4.60 6.55 0.18
C LEU A 42 5.14 7.97 0.05
N ASN A 43 6.48 8.11 0.03
CA ASN A 43 7.11 9.40 -0.21
C ASN A 43 6.68 9.93 -1.58
N SER A 44 5.86 10.96 -1.58
CA SER A 44 5.47 11.71 -2.78
C SER A 44 6.61 12.57 -3.37
N ASP A 45 7.81 12.49 -2.79
CA ASP A 45 8.96 13.36 -3.09
C ASP A 45 10.06 12.70 -3.94
N SER A 46 9.69 11.91 -4.96
CA SER A 46 10.60 11.65 -6.10
C SER A 46 10.41 12.64 -7.26
N ARG A 47 9.88 13.84 -6.98
CA ARG A 47 9.88 14.96 -7.92
C ARG A 47 10.66 16.15 -7.32
N LYS A 48 11.99 16.11 -7.43
CA LYS A 48 12.83 17.24 -7.90
C LYS A 48 14.34 16.96 -7.76
N ASN A 49 14.98 17.11 -8.93
CA ASN A 49 16.37 17.50 -9.21
C ASN A 49 17.47 16.44 -9.13
#